data_AF-A0A4Y8ABA3-F1
#
_entry.id   AF-A0A4Y8ABA3-F1
#
_cell.length_a   1.000
_cell.length_b   1.000
_cell.length_c   1.000
_cell.angle_alpha   90.00
_cell.angle_beta   90.00
_cell.angle_gamma   90.00
#
_symmetry.space_group_name_H-M   'P 1'
#
loop_
_entity.id
_entity.type
_entity.pdbx_description
1 polymer ?
#
loop_
_entity_poly.entity_id
_entity_poly.type
_entity_poly.pdbx_seq_one_letter_code
_entity_poly.pdbx_strand_id
1 'polypeptide(L)'
;MEKDDFDIDDQFRTGENTLEAKQFFKSLEAIREFVENSKLREYDPPYVYLLTINVNKVKFNKTPHTDMPLDGYEAITIHEDNLPIFNNCVNFVNTEIL
;
A
#
# COMPACT_ATOMS: atom_id res chain seq x y z
N MET A 1 -0.03 -5.89 13.55
CA MET A 1 0.70 -6.01 12.26
C MET A 1 -0.29 -5.55 11.22
N GLU A 2 0.09 -4.81 10.18
CA GLU A 2 -0.90 -4.18 9.28
C GLU A 2 -1.89 -5.17 8.66
N LYS A 3 -1.46 -6.42 8.45
CA LYS A 3 -2.34 -7.54 8.11
C LYS A 3 -3.31 -7.91 9.24
N ASP A 4 -2.84 -8.09 10.47
CA ASP A 4 -3.68 -8.42 11.62
C ASP A 4 -4.68 -7.28 11.93
N ASP A 5 -4.24 -6.03 11.85
CA ASP A 5 -5.08 -4.85 12.06
C ASP A 5 -6.15 -4.75 10.96
N PHE A 6 -5.82 -5.15 9.73
CA PHE A 6 -6.78 -5.24 8.64
C PHE A 6 -7.71 -6.46 8.79
N ASP A 7 -7.20 -7.65 9.11
CA ASP A 7 -7.97 -8.89 9.25
C ASP A 7 -9.02 -8.78 10.39
N ILE A 8 -8.81 -7.88 11.36
CA ILE A 8 -9.78 -7.59 12.44
C ILE A 8 -10.88 -6.61 11.97
N ASP A 9 -10.52 -5.62 11.15
CA ASP A 9 -11.36 -4.43 10.93
C ASP A 9 -11.75 -4.15 9.48
N ASP A 10 -11.30 -5.01 8.55
CA ASP A 10 -11.48 -4.91 7.09
C ASP A 10 -11.12 -3.51 6.53
N GLN A 11 -10.16 -2.81 7.15
CA GLN A 11 -9.81 -1.45 6.77
C GLN A 11 -8.36 -1.09 7.11
N PHE A 12 -7.74 -0.24 6.29
CA PHE A 12 -6.43 0.33 6.61
C PHE A 12 -6.55 1.34 7.75
N ARG A 13 -5.56 1.33 8.65
CA ARG A 13 -5.43 2.27 9.76
C ARG A 13 -4.05 2.92 9.75
N THR A 14 -4.00 4.16 10.21
CA THR A 14 -2.79 4.78 10.76
C THR A 14 -2.60 4.33 12.21
N GLY A 15 -1.37 4.34 12.71
CA GLY A 15 -1.13 4.18 14.14
C GLY A 15 -1.76 5.34 14.93
N GLU A 16 -2.12 5.12 16.19
CA GLU A 16 -2.64 6.19 17.05
C GLU A 16 -1.65 7.38 17.09
N ASN A 17 -2.15 8.58 16.74
CA ASN A 17 -1.40 9.83 16.74
C ASN A 17 -0.20 9.86 15.77
N THR A 18 -0.27 9.12 14.67
CA THR A 18 0.74 9.15 13.61
C THR A 18 0.22 9.91 12.40
N LEU A 19 0.95 10.93 11.94
CA LEU A 19 0.70 11.62 10.64
C LEU A 19 1.13 10.73 9.46
N GLU A 20 0.84 9.43 9.55
CA GLU A 20 1.28 8.46 8.57
C GLU A 20 0.37 8.51 7.34
N ALA A 21 0.99 8.60 6.16
CA ALA A 21 0.30 8.33 4.92
C ALA A 21 0.60 6.89 4.50
N LYS A 22 -0.39 6.20 3.93
CA LYS A 22 -0.19 4.87 3.36
C LYS A 22 0.24 5.00 1.92
N GLN A 23 1.33 4.31 1.56
CA GLN A 23 1.90 4.35 0.23
C GLN A 23 1.74 2.99 -0.44
N PHE A 24 1.32 2.99 -1.71
CA PHE A 24 1.08 1.77 -2.47
C PHE A 24 1.73 1.88 -3.85
N PHE A 25 2.49 0.88 -4.25
CA PHE A 25 2.92 0.73 -5.64
C PHE A 25 1.70 0.55 -6.55
N LYS A 26 1.74 1.13 -7.76
CA LYS A 26 0.63 1.02 -8.72
C LYS A 26 0.57 -0.30 -9.48
N SER A 27 1.66 -1.05 -9.51
CA SER A 27 1.75 -2.30 -10.27
C SER A 27 2.47 -3.39 -9.51
N LEU A 28 2.10 -4.64 -9.80
CA LEU A 28 2.74 -5.82 -9.22
C LEU A 28 4.16 -5.99 -9.80
N GLU A 29 4.36 -5.57 -11.03
CA GLU A 29 5.66 -5.55 -11.70
C GLU A 29 6.65 -4.64 -10.95
N ALA A 30 6.23 -3.43 -10.56
CA ALA A 30 7.06 -2.51 -9.78
C ALA A 30 7.50 -3.12 -8.45
N ILE A 31 6.57 -3.80 -7.77
CA ILE A 31 6.86 -4.50 -6.52
C ILE A 31 7.90 -5.62 -6.75
N ARG A 32 7.69 -6.46 -7.76
CA ARG A 32 8.60 -7.58 -8.07
C ARG A 32 9.99 -7.09 -8.42
N GLU A 33 10.07 -6.09 -9.29
CA GLU A 33 11.36 -5.51 -9.67
C GLU A 33 12.07 -4.85 -8.49
N PHE A 34 11.34 -4.13 -7.62
CA PHE A 34 11.92 -3.58 -6.40
C PHE A 34 12.52 -4.67 -5.51
N VAL A 35 11.78 -5.77 -5.29
CA VAL A 35 12.23 -6.90 -4.46
C VAL A 35 13.42 -7.64 -5.09
N GLU A 36 13.43 -7.81 -6.41
CA GLU A 36 14.58 -8.40 -7.10
C GLU A 36 15.81 -7.49 -7.01
N ASN A 37 15.63 -6.19 -7.24
CA ASN A 37 16.70 -5.21 -7.18
C ASN A 37 17.29 -5.04 -5.77
N SER A 38 16.47 -5.14 -4.72
CA SER A 38 16.96 -5.09 -3.34
C SER A 38 17.85 -6.30 -3.02
N LYS A 39 17.41 -7.51 -3.41
CA LYS A 39 18.19 -8.76 -3.30
C LYS A 39 19.53 -8.67 -4.05
N LEU A 40 19.52 -8.15 -5.28
CA LEU A 40 20.74 -8.00 -6.10
C LEU A 40 21.75 -6.99 -5.53
N ARG A 41 21.28 -5.99 -4.79
CA ARG A 41 22.12 -4.94 -4.21
C ARG A 41 22.61 -5.26 -2.80
N GLU A 42 22.36 -6.48 -2.30
CA GLU A 42 22.58 -6.88 -0.90
C GLU A 42 22.00 -5.86 0.10
N TYR A 43 20.90 -5.23 -0.30
CA TYR A 43 20.16 -4.28 0.51
C TYR A 43 18.97 -5.01 1.10
N ASP A 44 18.87 -5.06 2.42
CA ASP A 44 17.65 -5.52 3.08
C ASP A 44 16.56 -4.47 2.84
N PRO A 45 15.54 -4.74 1.99
CA PRO A 45 14.47 -3.80 1.81
C PRO A 45 13.76 -3.57 3.14
N PRO A 46 13.28 -2.36 3.43
CA PRO A 46 12.57 -2.06 4.68
C PRO A 46 11.18 -2.72 4.74
N TYR A 47 10.82 -3.53 3.75
CA TYR A 47 9.52 -4.17 3.60
C TYR A 47 9.65 -5.68 3.85
N VAL A 48 8.88 -6.17 4.82
CA VAL A 48 8.90 -7.59 5.24
C VAL A 48 7.77 -8.38 4.55
N TYR A 49 6.72 -7.72 4.06
CA TYR A 49 5.52 -8.36 3.54
C TYR A 49 5.01 -7.66 2.27
N LEU A 50 4.38 -8.42 1.37
CA LEU A 50 3.62 -7.85 0.26
C LEU A 50 2.13 -7.97 0.50
N LEU A 51 1.47 -6.83 0.33
CA LEU A 51 0.03 -6.71 0.41
C LEU A 51 -0.51 -6.29 -0.95
N THR A 52 -1.34 -7.15 -1.54
CA THR A 52 -2.02 -6.82 -2.80
C THR A 52 -3.47 -6.48 -2.51
N ILE A 53 -3.91 -5.34 -3.03
CA ILE A 53 -5.29 -4.88 -2.92
C ILE A 53 -5.92 -4.71 -4.30
N ASN A 54 -7.19 -5.11 -4.43
CA ASN A 54 -8.00 -4.65 -5.54
C ASN A 54 -8.69 -3.35 -5.15
N VAL A 55 -8.71 -2.41 -6.07
CA VAL A 55 -9.37 -1.12 -5.86
C VAL A 55 -10.47 -0.94 -6.89
N ASN A 56 -11.66 -0.57 -6.43
CA ASN A 56 -12.74 -0.12 -7.31
C ASN A 56 -12.35 1.23 -7.92
N LYS A 57 -11.90 1.21 -9.18
CA LYS A 57 -11.42 2.40 -9.90
C LYS A 57 -12.41 3.55 -9.92
N VAL A 58 -13.72 3.28 -10.03
CA VAL A 58 -14.75 4.34 -10.11
C VAL A 58 -14.84 5.11 -8.80
N LYS A 59 -14.75 4.40 -7.67
CA LYS A 59 -14.73 5.02 -6.34
C LYS A 59 -13.40 5.72 -6.09
N PHE A 60 -12.29 5.05 -6.40
CA PHE A 60 -10.94 5.56 -6.17
C PHE A 60 -10.63 6.86 -6.91
N ASN A 61 -11.11 7.01 -8.15
CA ASN A 61 -10.94 8.26 -8.91
C ASN A 61 -11.61 9.47 -8.25
N LYS A 62 -12.46 9.26 -7.24
CA LYS A 62 -13.11 10.31 -6.43
C LYS A 62 -12.48 10.47 -5.05
N THR A 63 -11.53 9.61 -4.70
CA THR A 63 -10.81 9.64 -3.43
C THR A 63 -9.58 10.53 -3.58
N PRO A 64 -9.37 11.54 -2.70
CA PRO A 64 -8.15 12.32 -2.74
C PRO A 64 -6.92 11.44 -2.48
N HIS A 65 -5.94 11.53 -3.38
CA HIS A 65 -4.67 10.81 -3.30
C HIS A 65 -3.58 11.64 -3.98
N THR A 66 -2.33 11.30 -3.71
CA THR A 66 -1.17 11.93 -4.34
C THR A 66 -0.40 10.88 -5.11
N ASP A 67 -0.20 11.12 -6.41
CA ASP A 67 0.74 10.35 -7.22
C ASP A 67 2.16 10.84 -6.93
N MET A 68 3.00 9.94 -6.43
CA MET A 68 4.41 10.25 -6.19
C MET A 68 5.28 8.99 -6.34
N PRO A 69 6.55 9.15 -6.69
CA PRO A 69 7.45 8.00 -6.76
C PRO A 69 7.73 7.43 -5.36
N LEU A 70 7.76 6.11 -5.26
CA LEU A 70 8.25 5.35 -4.11
C LEU A 70 9.34 4.41 -4.60
N ASP A 71 10.55 4.54 -4.05
CA ASP A 71 11.71 3.72 -4.41
C ASP A 71 12.03 3.65 -5.92
N GLY A 72 11.72 4.72 -6.65
CA GLY A 72 11.94 4.83 -8.10
C GLY A 72 10.80 4.31 -8.97
N TYR A 73 9.70 3.84 -8.36
CA TYR A 73 8.52 3.34 -9.05
C TYR A 73 7.31 4.25 -8.86
N GLU A 74 6.32 4.15 -9.75
CA GLU A 74 5.06 4.86 -9.58
C GLU A 74 4.29 4.32 -8.38
N ALA A 75 3.94 5.22 -7.46
CA ALA A 75 3.13 4.91 -6.30
C ALA A 75 2.03 5.95 -6.10
N ILE A 76 1.10 5.58 -5.23
CA ILE A 76 0.07 6.47 -4.69
C ILE A 76 0.28 6.61 -3.19
N THR A 77 0.01 7.79 -2.68
CA THR A 77 0.02 8.10 -1.25
C THR A 77 -1.38 8.53 -0.83
N ILE A 78 -1.89 7.87 0.21
CA ILE A 78 -3.18 8.16 0.84
C ILE A 78 -2.91 8.74 2.23
N HIS A 79 -3.20 10.02 2.40
CA HIS A 79 -3.10 10.68 3.70
C HIS A 79 -4.15 10.15 4.69
N GLU A 80 -3.85 10.23 5.98
CA GLU A 80 -4.72 9.80 7.08
C GLU A 80 -6.17 10.27 6.92
N ASP A 81 -6.37 11.58 6.67
CA ASP A 81 -7.70 12.18 6.48
C ASP A 81 -8.51 11.55 5.35
N ASN A 82 -7.84 10.93 4.38
CA ASN A 82 -8.46 10.30 3.21
C ASN A 82 -8.58 8.78 3.33
N LEU A 83 -7.97 8.15 4.34
CA LEU A 83 -8.03 6.70 4.55
C LEU A 83 -9.46 6.18 4.73
N PRO A 84 -10.36 6.82 5.49
CA PRO A 84 -11.75 6.35 5.59
C PRO A 84 -12.46 6.27 4.24
N ILE A 85 -12.19 7.22 3.33
CA ILE A 85 -12.76 7.25 1.99
C ILE A 85 -12.11 6.17 1.12
N PHE A 86 -10.79 6.03 1.22
CA PHE A 86 -10.03 5.02 0.51
C PHE A 86 -10.46 3.59 0.87
N ASN A 87 -10.70 3.31 2.16
CA ASN A 87 -11.15 2.01 2.64
C ASN A 87 -12.46 1.56 1.95
N ASN A 88 -13.36 2.49 1.63
CA ASN A 88 -14.60 2.19 0.88
C ASN A 88 -14.38 1.79 -0.60
N CYS A 89 -13.15 1.95 -1.09
CA CYS A 89 -12.73 1.66 -2.46
C CYS A 89 -12.00 0.31 -2.57
N VAL A 90 -11.56 -0.28 -1.46
CA VAL A 90 -10.68 -1.45 -1.45
C VAL A 90 -11.49 -2.74 -1.31
N ASN A 91 -11.11 -3.75 -2.08
CA ASN A 91 -11.49 -5.16 -1.90
C ASN A 91 -10.19 -5.97 -1.84
N PHE A 92 -9.98 -6.77 -0.81
CA PHE A 92 -8.70 -7.47 -0.64
C PHE A 92 -8.54 -8.68 -1.57
N VAL A 93 -7.31 -8.89 -2.05
CA VAL A 93 -6.93 -10.05 -2.88
C VAL A 93 -5.62 -10.63 -2.37
N ASN A 94 -5.73 -11.43 -1.30
CA ASN A 94 -4.66 -12.26 -0.76
C ASN A 94 -3.39 -11.53 -0.26
N THR A 95 -2.67 -12.22 0.64
CA THR A 95 -1.37 -11.81 1.15
C THR A 95 -0.35 -12.87 0.77
N GLU A 96 0.81 -12.47 0.23
CA GLU A 96 1.93 -13.37 -0.07
C GLU A 96 3.13 -13.01 0.82
N ILE A 97 3.84 -14.02 1.33
CA ILE A 97 5.09 -13.84 2.07
C ILE A 97 6.23 -13.79 1.04
N LEU A 98 7.13 -12.80 1.19
CA LEU A 98 8.28 -12.58 0.30
C LEU A 98 9.46 -13.52 0.54
#